data_AF-A0A3N9UWZ3-F1
#
_entry.id   AF-A0A3N9UWZ3-F1
#
_cell.length_a   1.000
_cell.length_b   1.000
_cell.length_c   1.000
_cell.angle_alpha   90.00
_cell.angle_beta   90.00
_cell.angle_gamma   90.00
#
_symmetry.space_group_name_H-M   'P 1'
#
loop_
_entity.id
_entity.type
_entity.pdbx_description
1 polymer ?
#
loop_
_entity_poly.entity_id
_entity_poly.type
_entity_poly.pdbx_seq_one_letter_code
_entity_poly.pdbx_strand_id
1 'polypeptide(L)'
;MTRKPCFYNIANPLILAIILVLLTILSFTALSSIAADHSELIKLISQIEDPRMGAEDLAFFLATHDFDAFPKEDHVEVRINGTVYNLVPNGKYPGLANMTMISQ
;
A
#
# COMPACT_ATOMS: atom_id res chain seq x y z
N MET A 1 50.36 4.88 -13.89
CA MET A 1 49.59 3.64 -13.65
C MET A 1 48.12 3.95 -13.85
N THR A 2 47.63 3.90 -15.09
CA THR A 2 46.26 4.31 -15.46
C THR A 2 45.36 3.08 -15.54
N ARG A 3 44.45 2.91 -14.56
CA ARG A 3 43.42 1.88 -14.60
C ARG A 3 42.44 2.23 -15.72
N LYS A 4 42.37 1.38 -16.75
CA LYS A 4 41.31 1.45 -17.76
C LYS A 4 40.01 1.01 -17.09
N PRO A 5 38.94 1.82 -17.10
CA PRO A 5 37.63 1.32 -16.73
C PRO A 5 37.22 0.26 -17.76
N CYS A 6 36.97 -0.97 -17.31
CA CYS A 6 36.32 -1.99 -18.11
C CYS A 6 34.92 -1.47 -18.46
N PHE A 7 34.79 -0.82 -19.61
CA PHE A 7 33.49 -0.58 -20.23
C PHE A 7 32.94 -1.94 -20.63
N TYR A 8 32.01 -2.44 -19.83
CA TYR A 8 31.19 -3.59 -20.16
C TYR A 8 30.59 -3.35 -21.55
N ASN A 9 30.79 -4.32 -22.46
CA ASN A 9 30.38 -4.19 -23.86
C ASN A 9 28.86 -4.39 -23.96
N ILE A 10 28.14 -3.27 -23.91
CA ILE A 10 26.67 -3.15 -23.98
C ILE A 10 26.08 -3.66 -25.32
N ALA A 11 26.93 -3.97 -26.31
CA ALA A 11 26.51 -4.43 -27.63
C ALA A 11 26.20 -5.94 -27.71
N ASN A 12 26.41 -6.70 -26.62
CA ASN A 12 26.11 -8.13 -26.61
C ASN A 12 24.61 -8.37 -26.40
N PRO A 13 23.88 -8.98 -27.36
CA PRO A 13 22.44 -9.18 -27.26
C PRO A 13 22.03 -10.02 -26.04
N LEU A 14 22.92 -10.89 -25.54
CA LEU A 14 22.69 -11.63 -24.30
C LEU A 14 22.64 -10.73 -23.08
N ILE A 15 23.47 -9.69 -23.02
CA ILE A 15 23.50 -8.81 -21.85
C ILE A 15 22.34 -7.82 -21.90
N LEU A 16 21.92 -7.40 -23.11
CA LEU A 16 20.68 -6.63 -23.30
C LEU A 16 19.44 -7.42 -22.85
N ALA A 17 19.36 -8.71 -23.19
CA ALA A 17 18.28 -9.59 -22.77
C ALA A 17 18.23 -9.75 -21.24
N ILE A 18 19.39 -9.92 -20.59
CA ILE A 18 19.48 -10.01 -19.11
C ILE A 18 19.00 -8.71 -18.45
N ILE A 19 19.39 -7.54 -18.98
CA ILE A 19 18.95 -6.24 -18.46
C ILE A 19 17.43 -6.07 -18.60
N LEU A 20 16.86 -6.44 -19.75
CA LEU A 20 15.41 -6.42 -19.98
C LEU A 20 14.67 -7.33 -18.99
N VAL A 21 15.16 -8.55 -18.76
CA VAL A 21 14.57 -9.47 -17.78
C VAL A 21 14.64 -8.88 -16.37
N LEU A 22 15.77 -8.31 -15.94
CA LEU A 22 15.87 -7.65 -14.63
C LEU A 22 14.88 -6.47 -14.47
N LEU A 23 14.73 -5.64 -15.50
CA LEU A 23 13.78 -4.51 -15.51
C LEU A 23 12.32 -4.97 -15.38
N THR A 24 11.96 -6.09 -16.01
CA THR A 24 10.62 -6.66 -15.89
C THR A 24 10.34 -7.21 -14.49
N ILE A 25 11.33 -7.83 -13.84
CA ILE A 25 11.17 -8.36 -12.47
C ILE A 25 10.99 -7.20 -11.47
N LEU A 26 11.74 -6.10 -11.63
CA LEU A 26 11.66 -4.95 -10.74
C LEU A 26 10.31 -4.22 -10.79
N SER A 27 9.63 -4.25 -11.94
CA SER A 27 8.32 -3.61 -12.11
C SER A 27 7.17 -4.43 -11.50
N PHE A 28 7.35 -5.75 -11.32
CA PHE A 28 6.31 -6.65 -10.82
C PHE A 28 6.19 -6.65 -9.30
N THR A 29 7.29 -6.36 -8.58
CA THR A 29 7.33 -6.34 -7.12
C THR A 29 6.54 -5.17 -6.53
N ALA A 30 6.60 -3.99 -7.15
CA ALA A 30 5.87 -2.82 -6.67
C ALA A 30 4.35 -3.00 -6.73
N LEU A 31 3.82 -3.52 -7.84
CA LEU A 31 2.37 -3.70 -8.01
C LEU A 31 1.77 -4.75 -7.05
N SER A 32 2.57 -5.77 -6.70
CA SER A 32 2.13 -6.83 -5.79
C SER A 32 1.97 -6.30 -4.35
N SER A 33 2.78 -5.33 -3.93
CA SER A 33 2.66 -4.69 -2.62
C SER A 33 1.37 -3.87 -2.49
N ILE A 34 0.99 -3.12 -3.53
CA ILE A 34 -0.23 -2.27 -3.50
C ILE A 34 -1.49 -3.12 -3.32
N ALA A 35 -1.58 -4.22 -4.10
CA ALA A 35 -2.71 -5.13 -3.99
C ALA A 35 -2.74 -5.85 -2.65
N ALA A 36 -1.56 -6.14 -2.06
CA ALA A 36 -1.45 -6.74 -0.75
C ALA A 36 -1.92 -5.79 0.36
N ASP A 37 -1.42 -4.55 0.40
CA ASP A 37 -1.77 -3.56 1.45
C ASP A 37 -3.27 -3.25 1.46
N HIS A 38 -3.87 -3.06 0.27
CA HIS A 38 -5.31 -2.82 0.15
C HIS A 38 -6.14 -4.05 0.59
N SER A 39 -5.73 -5.25 0.18
CA SER A 39 -6.40 -6.50 0.56
C SER A 39 -6.31 -6.75 2.07
N GLU A 40 -5.15 -6.49 2.67
CA GLU A 40 -4.91 -6.61 4.10
C GLU A 40 -5.77 -5.63 4.90
N LEU A 41 -5.86 -4.37 4.45
CA LEU A 41 -6.74 -3.38 5.07
C LEU A 41 -8.21 -3.84 5.05
N ILE A 42 -8.72 -4.25 3.89
CA ILE A 42 -10.10 -4.74 3.75
C ILE A 42 -10.35 -5.94 4.66
N LYS A 43 -9.38 -6.85 4.75
CA LYS A 43 -9.46 -8.00 5.64
C LYS A 43 -9.50 -7.57 7.11
N LEU A 44 -8.64 -6.64 7.51
CA LEU A 44 -8.55 -6.16 8.89
C LEU A 44 -9.88 -5.52 9.34
N ILE A 45 -10.45 -4.64 8.52
CA ILE A 45 -11.70 -3.94 8.85
C ILE A 45 -12.94 -4.83 8.73
N SER A 46 -12.87 -5.98 8.05
CA SER A 46 -14.00 -6.92 7.95
C SER A 46 -13.97 -8.03 9.01
N GLN A 47 -12.81 -8.30 9.62
CA GLN A 47 -12.65 -9.38 10.61
C GLN A 47 -12.98 -8.96 12.04
N ILE A 48 -12.94 -7.67 12.34
CA ILE A 48 -13.16 -7.13 13.69
C ILE A 48 -14.50 -6.39 13.69
N GLU A 49 -15.30 -6.69 14.70
CA GLU A 49 -16.56 -5.99 14.95
C GLU A 49 -16.46 -5.27 16.29
N ASP A 50 -16.42 -3.95 16.25
CA ASP A 50 -16.48 -3.12 17.46
C ASP A 50 -17.48 -1.96 17.25
N PRO A 51 -18.69 -2.07 17.83
CA PRO A 51 -19.72 -1.04 17.70
C PRO A 51 -19.43 0.26 18.42
N ARG A 52 -18.40 0.30 19.27
CA ARG A 52 -17.97 1.48 20.00
C ARG A 52 -16.77 2.16 19.37
N MET A 53 -16.21 1.59 18.30
CA MET A 53 -15.04 2.13 17.61
C MET A 53 -15.35 3.52 17.04
N GLY A 54 -14.66 4.54 17.55
CA GLY A 54 -14.69 5.90 17.02
C GLY A 54 -13.67 6.10 15.90
N ALA A 55 -13.70 7.26 15.23
CA ALA A 55 -12.71 7.62 14.21
C ALA A 55 -11.29 7.72 14.78
N GLU A 56 -11.13 8.25 16.00
CA GLU A 56 -9.83 8.33 16.68
C GLU A 56 -9.26 6.94 17.02
N ASP A 57 -10.09 6.08 17.62
CA ASP A 57 -9.71 4.72 17.97
C ASP A 57 -9.38 3.89 16.71
N LEU A 58 -10.16 4.07 15.65
CA LEU A 58 -9.92 3.43 14.36
C LEU A 58 -8.58 3.87 13.75
N ALA A 59 -8.28 5.18 13.75
CA ALA A 59 -7.02 5.69 13.24
C ALA A 59 -5.82 5.15 14.04
N PHE A 60 -5.94 5.09 15.37
CA PHE A 60 -4.91 4.49 16.22
C PHE A 60 -4.74 3.00 15.92
N PHE A 61 -5.84 2.25 15.83
CA PHE A 61 -5.84 0.83 15.50
C PHE A 61 -5.16 0.57 14.15
N LEU A 62 -5.45 1.36 13.12
CA LEU A 62 -4.82 1.24 11.81
C LEU A 62 -3.33 1.58 11.86
N ALA A 63 -2.94 2.62 12.61
CA ALA A 63 -1.55 2.97 12.82
C ALA A 63 -0.76 1.87 13.53
N THR A 64 -1.39 1.09 14.44
CA THR A 64 -0.72 -0.09 15.05
C THR A 64 -0.50 -1.26 14.07
N HIS A 65 -1.16 -1.23 12.92
CA HIS A 65 -0.99 -2.19 11.83
C HIS A 65 -0.17 -1.58 10.67
N ASP A 66 0.65 -0.56 10.95
CA ASP A 66 1.53 0.12 10.00
C ASP A 66 0.82 0.83 8.83
N PHE A 67 -0.47 1.15 8.96
CA PHE A 67 -1.18 2.00 7.99
C PHE A 67 -1.04 3.49 8.32
N ASP A 68 -0.81 4.31 7.28
CA ASP A 68 -0.77 5.77 7.38
C ASP A 68 -2.20 6.34 7.49
N ALA A 69 -2.72 6.35 8.71
CA ALA A 69 -4.11 6.69 9.03
C ALA A 69 -4.20 8.03 9.79
N PHE A 70 -5.03 8.95 9.29
CA PHE A 70 -5.28 10.25 9.89
C PHE A 70 -6.74 10.37 10.33
N PRO A 71 -7.01 10.58 11.62
CA PRO A 71 -8.38 10.78 12.09
C PRO A 71 -8.91 12.14 11.61
N LYS A 72 -10.16 12.14 11.15
CA LYS A 72 -11.01 13.31 10.93
C LYS A 72 -12.20 13.23 11.89
N GLU A 73 -13.05 14.26 11.84
CA GLU A 73 -14.18 14.40 12.77
C GLU A 73 -15.17 13.22 12.69
N ASP A 74 -15.42 12.68 11.49
CA ASP A 74 -16.40 11.60 11.24
C ASP A 74 -15.84 10.38 10.49
N HIS A 75 -14.58 10.44 10.04
CA HIS A 75 -13.94 9.38 9.26
C HIS A 75 -12.43 9.34 9.47
N VAL A 76 -11.77 8.33 8.92
CA VAL A 76 -10.32 8.19 8.90
C VAL A 76 -9.84 8.20 7.46
N GLU A 77 -8.87 9.06 7.16
CA GLU A 77 -8.17 9.05 5.88
C GLU A 77 -6.98 8.09 5.97
N VAL A 78 -6.94 7.08 5.11
CA VAL A 78 -5.81 6.15 5.00
C VAL A 78 -5.11 6.37 3.68
N ARG A 79 -3.78 6.55 3.72
CA ARG A 79 -2.96 6.72 2.53
C ARG A 79 -2.27 5.41 2.18
N ILE A 80 -2.57 4.88 1.00
CA ILE A 80 -1.91 3.69 0.47
C ILE A 80 -1.31 4.05 -0.88
N ASN A 81 0.03 4.09 -0.95
CA ASN A 81 0.79 4.34 -2.17
C ASN A 81 0.33 5.59 -2.97
N GLY A 82 -0.03 6.66 -2.26
CA GLY A 82 -0.46 7.94 -2.84
C GLY A 82 -1.97 8.07 -3.09
N THR A 83 -2.73 6.98 -2.96
CA THR A 83 -4.20 7.01 -2.99
C THR A 83 -4.74 7.24 -1.59
N VAL A 84 -5.74 8.12 -1.46
CA VAL A 84 -6.43 8.39 -0.20
C VAL A 84 -7.75 7.64 -0.15
N TYR A 85 -7.94 6.88 0.92
CA TYR A 85 -9.17 6.15 1.20
C TYR A 85 -9.85 6.71 2.44
N ASN A 86 -11.17 6.84 2.38
CA ASN A 86 -12.01 7.22 3.50
C ASN A 86 -12.60 5.98 4.17
N LEU A 87 -12.32 5.84 5.45
CA LEU A 87 -12.87 4.80 6.32
C LEU A 87 -13.84 5.42 7.33
N VAL A 88 -15.10 5.03 7.25
CA VAL A 88 -16.16 5.49 8.17
C VAL A 88 -16.47 4.36 9.14
N PRO A 89 -16.33 4.55 10.48
CA PRO A 89 -16.70 3.53 11.45
C PRO A 89 -18.14 3.06 11.28
N ASN A 90 -18.35 1.74 11.27
CA ASN A 90 -19.65 1.14 10.99
C ASN A 90 -20.62 1.17 12.19
N GLY A 91 -20.11 1.37 13.40
CA GLY A 91 -20.92 1.37 14.61
C GLY A 91 -21.76 0.10 14.73
N LYS A 92 -23.08 0.20 14.59
CA LYS A 92 -23.99 -0.96 14.74
C LYS A 92 -24.02 -1.90 13.53
N TYR A 93 -23.41 -1.53 12.41
CA TYR A 93 -23.34 -2.34 11.20
C TYR A 93 -22.15 -3.32 11.28
N PRO A 94 -22.20 -4.47 10.58
CA PRO A 94 -21.12 -5.45 10.61
C PRO A 94 -19.80 -4.90 10.04
N GLY A 95 -18.68 -5.42 10.55
CA GLY A 95 -17.33 -4.92 10.26
C GLY A 95 -17.00 -3.63 11.03
N LEU A 96 -15.73 -3.26 11.02
CA LEU A 96 -15.19 -2.14 11.78
C LEU A 96 -15.48 -0.80 11.12
N ALA A 97 -15.31 -0.74 9.81
CA ALA A 97 -15.47 0.47 9.02
C ALA A 97 -15.84 0.15 7.58
N ASN A 98 -16.53 1.09 6.93
CA ASN A 98 -16.77 1.06 5.50
C ASN A 98 -15.73 1.90 4.78
N MET A 99 -15.14 1.34 3.72
CA MET A 99 -14.05 1.95 2.97
C MET A 99 -14.55 2.48 1.63
N THR A 100 -14.24 3.73 1.33
CA THR A 100 -14.54 4.37 0.05
C THR A 100 -13.29 5.03 -0.50
N MET A 101 -13.06 4.89 -1.81
CA MET A 101 -11.92 5.55 -2.45
C MET A 101 -12.28 7.01 -2.74
N ILE A 102 -11.45 7.95 -2.29
CA ILE A 102 -11.54 9.33 -2.76
C ILE A 102 -10.70 9.39 -4.04
N SER A 103 -11.35 9.33 -5.20
CA SER A 103 -10.67 9.72 -6.44
C SER A 103 -10.39 11.23 -6.35
N GLN A 104 -9.11 11.61 -6.45
CA GLN A 104 -8.77 12.98 -6.81
C GLN A 104 -9.20 13.27 -8.25
#